data_AF-A0A6P2HP68-F1
#
_entry.id   AF-A0A6P2HP68-F1
#
_cell.length_a   1.000
_cell.length_b   1.000
_cell.length_c   1.000
_cell.angle_alpha   90.00
_cell.angle_beta   90.00
_cell.angle_gamma   90.00
#
_symmetry.space_group_name_H-M   'P 1'
#
loop_
_entity.id
_entity.type
_entity.pdbx_description
1 polymer ?
#
loop_
_entity_poly.entity_id
_entity_poly.type
_entity_poly.pdbx_seq_one_letter_code
_entity_poly.pdbx_strand_id
1 'polypeptide(L)'
;MISAYDAADAYDAAADSVAAPNSGTPAAVAARLAAYHRRRRTLFDWMHPAYLARVPWADRLGACGPAQAESLADALLDEWGMPVPPLAAFNAPETALALLPAHDCLTVFRLRALVEQAEPLRAWIDRPRREKLTGWIGARGVNLLFARGRELAGDARPLATRACHAASVMQVPLDAADGDALAWLGFRLFGRDCRWAPDGPLAIMRLAMPVRDDERALPPPSPPLSLPPSEGSSPSLSIVSQLPDLFPEWPW
;
A
#
# COMPACT_ATOMS: atom_id res chain seq x y z
N MET A 1 -27.87 -40.41 42.89
CA MET A 1 -26.63 -39.80 42.34
C MET A 1 -26.99 -39.30 40.95
N ILE A 2 -27.31 -38.02 40.67
CA ILE A 2 -26.48 -36.79 40.71
C ILE A 2 -25.09 -37.06 40.09
N SER A 3 -24.52 -36.36 39.10
CA SER A 3 -24.84 -35.23 38.18
C SER A 3 -23.61 -35.13 37.23
N ALA A 4 -23.79 -35.08 35.89
CA ALA A 4 -23.41 -33.99 34.98
C ALA A 4 -22.08 -33.25 35.27
N TYR A 5 -21.12 -33.34 34.34
CA TYR A 5 -20.03 -32.39 33.99
C TYR A 5 -19.29 -33.01 32.77
N ASP A 6 -19.57 -32.61 31.52
CA ASP A 6 -19.07 -31.46 30.71
C ASP A 6 -18.13 -32.00 29.61
N ALA A 7 -18.57 -31.99 28.33
CA ALA A 7 -18.40 -30.90 27.37
C ALA A 7 -16.92 -30.73 26.99
N ALA A 8 -16.47 -31.36 25.89
CA ALA A 8 -16.46 -30.75 24.56
C ALA A 8 -15.56 -29.50 24.46
N ASP A 9 -14.25 -29.68 24.60
CA ASP A 9 -13.26 -28.72 24.10
C ASP A 9 -12.62 -29.27 22.83
N ALA A 10 -13.39 -29.16 21.74
CA ALA A 10 -12.79 -29.01 20.43
C ALA A 10 -12.11 -27.63 20.42
N TYR A 11 -10.78 -27.63 20.56
CA TYR A 11 -9.95 -26.46 20.31
C TYR A 11 -10.00 -26.14 18.80
N ASP A 12 -11.12 -25.57 18.39
CA ASP A 12 -11.28 -24.89 17.13
C ASP A 12 -10.56 -23.54 17.28
N ALA A 13 -9.23 -23.58 17.16
CA ALA A 13 -8.44 -22.39 16.94
C ALA A 13 -8.76 -21.89 15.52
N ALA A 14 -9.96 -21.31 15.39
CA ALA A 14 -10.28 -20.41 14.32
C ALA A 14 -9.19 -19.33 14.36
N ALA A 15 -8.24 -19.46 13.44
CA ALA A 15 -7.42 -18.34 13.04
C ALA A 15 -8.42 -17.23 12.70
N ASP A 16 -8.45 -16.19 13.53
CA ASP A 16 -9.08 -14.92 13.21
C ASP A 16 -8.40 -14.42 11.93
N SER A 17 -8.95 -14.87 10.80
CA SER A 17 -8.85 -14.19 9.53
C SER A 17 -9.53 -12.87 9.80
N VAL A 18 -8.74 -11.87 10.21
CA VAL A 18 -9.18 -10.48 10.31
C VAL A 18 -9.62 -10.09 8.91
N ALA A 19 -10.90 -10.31 8.63
CA ALA A 19 -11.52 -9.96 7.38
C ALA A 19 -11.20 -8.50 7.12
N ALA A 20 -10.63 -8.21 5.96
CA ALA A 20 -10.39 -6.83 5.56
C ALA A 20 -11.73 -6.06 5.70
N PRO A 21 -11.72 -4.84 6.25
CA PRO A 21 -12.94 -4.12 6.56
C PRO A 21 -13.84 -4.05 5.31
N ASN A 22 -15.03 -4.65 5.43
CA ASN A 22 -16.14 -4.56 4.48
C ASN A 22 -15.80 -4.87 3.01
N SER A 23 -14.90 -5.83 2.73
CA SER A 23 -14.51 -6.17 1.36
C SER A 23 -15.72 -6.60 0.51
N GLY A 24 -16.10 -5.77 -0.46
CA GLY A 24 -17.10 -6.11 -1.48
C GLY A 24 -18.54 -5.67 -1.20
N THR A 25 -18.83 -4.95 -0.10
CA THR A 25 -20.18 -4.37 0.06
C THR A 25 -20.40 -3.25 -0.98
N PRO A 26 -21.62 -3.09 -1.54
CA PRO A 26 -21.89 -2.02 -2.50
C PRO A 26 -21.56 -0.62 -1.96
N ALA A 27 -21.78 -0.39 -0.66
CA ALA A 27 -21.46 0.87 0.00
C ALA A 27 -19.94 1.12 0.07
N ALA A 28 -19.14 0.11 0.43
CA ALA A 28 -17.68 0.23 0.47
C ALA A 28 -17.11 0.45 -0.95
N VAL A 29 -17.63 -0.25 -1.96
CA VAL A 29 -17.23 -0.06 -3.36
C VAL A 29 -17.57 1.36 -3.83
N ALA A 30 -18.76 1.86 -3.52
CA ALA A 30 -19.16 3.23 -3.85
C ALA A 30 -18.26 4.27 -3.17
N ALA A 31 -17.91 4.07 -1.90
CA ALA A 31 -17.00 4.96 -1.16
C ALA A 31 -15.60 4.98 -1.79
N ARG A 32 -15.05 3.81 -2.16
CA ARG A 32 -13.75 3.69 -2.84
C ARG A 32 -13.76 4.37 -4.20
N LEU A 33 -14.84 4.20 -4.98
CA LEU A 33 -15.01 4.85 -6.28
C LEU A 33 -15.10 6.38 -6.13
N ALA A 34 -15.89 6.87 -5.17
CA ALA A 34 -16.03 8.30 -4.90
C ALA A 34 -14.69 8.92 -4.47
N ALA A 35 -13.95 8.25 -3.58
CA ALA A 35 -12.64 8.68 -3.14
C ALA A 35 -11.61 8.69 -4.29
N TYR A 36 -11.65 7.68 -5.17
CA TYR A 36 -10.81 7.63 -6.36
C TYR A 36 -11.09 8.80 -7.33
N HIS A 37 -12.36 9.10 -7.62
CA HIS A 37 -12.70 10.25 -8.45
C HIS A 37 -12.30 11.58 -7.81
N ARG A 38 -12.46 11.72 -6.49
CA ARG A 38 -11.94 12.89 -5.76
C ARG A 38 -10.43 13.02 -5.94
N ARG A 39 -9.68 11.93 -5.81
CA ARG A 39 -8.23 11.91 -5.99
C ARG A 39 -7.81 12.33 -7.41
N ARG A 40 -8.54 11.88 -8.44
CA ARG A 40 -8.32 12.32 -9.83
C ARG A 40 -8.50 13.83 -9.99
N ARG A 41 -9.61 14.36 -9.47
CA ARG A 41 -9.95 15.79 -9.53
C ARG A 41 -8.93 16.67 -8.83
N THR A 42 -8.37 16.21 -7.72
CA THR A 42 -7.36 16.94 -6.94
C THR A 42 -5.92 16.56 -7.34
N LEU A 43 -5.69 16.01 -8.54
CA LEU A 43 -4.37 15.52 -8.99
C LEU A 43 -3.22 16.47 -8.69
N PHE A 44 -3.39 17.75 -9.04
CA PHE A 44 -2.33 18.75 -8.93
C PHE A 44 -1.95 19.09 -7.48
N ASP A 45 -2.81 18.76 -6.50
CA ASP A 45 -2.57 19.06 -5.08
C ASP A 45 -1.61 18.06 -4.42
N TRP A 46 -1.50 16.84 -4.97
CA TRP A 46 -0.73 15.76 -4.37
C TRP A 46 0.29 15.11 -5.31
N MET A 47 0.22 15.41 -6.60
CA MET A 47 1.19 14.94 -7.58
C MET A 47 2.61 15.39 -7.21
N HIS A 48 3.57 14.50 -7.39
CA HIS A 48 4.96 14.78 -7.07
C HIS A 48 5.49 15.95 -7.94
N PRO A 49 6.30 16.86 -7.38
CA PRO A 49 6.81 18.04 -8.12
C PRO A 49 7.50 17.70 -9.44
N ALA A 50 8.18 16.55 -9.53
CA ALA A 50 8.82 16.10 -10.77
C ALA A 50 7.82 15.79 -11.90
N TYR A 51 6.61 15.30 -11.59
CA TYR A 51 5.54 15.14 -12.57
C TYR A 51 4.85 16.47 -12.87
N LEU A 52 4.63 17.33 -11.86
CA LEU A 52 4.10 18.69 -12.05
C LEU A 52 4.95 19.51 -13.02
N ALA A 53 6.27 19.42 -12.93
CA ALA A 53 7.19 20.11 -13.85
C ALA A 53 7.06 19.67 -15.32
N ARG A 54 6.42 18.51 -15.58
CA ARG A 54 6.15 17.99 -16.93
C ARG A 54 4.78 18.40 -17.47
N VAL A 55 3.92 18.99 -16.64
CA VAL A 55 2.60 19.46 -17.05
C VAL A 55 2.76 20.72 -17.89
N PRO A 56 2.24 20.76 -19.13
CA PRO A 56 2.24 21.98 -19.93
C PRO A 56 1.56 23.12 -19.17
N TRP A 57 2.21 24.28 -19.11
CA TRP A 57 1.68 25.48 -18.44
C TRP A 57 1.38 25.30 -16.94
N ALA A 58 2.18 24.46 -16.25
CA ALA A 58 2.04 24.22 -14.82
C ALA A 58 2.00 25.51 -13.97
N ASP A 59 2.69 26.56 -14.41
CA ASP A 59 2.71 27.90 -13.79
C ASP A 59 1.33 28.58 -13.78
N ARG A 60 0.43 28.18 -14.68
CA ARG A 60 -0.92 28.75 -14.82
C ARG A 60 -1.98 28.00 -14.03
N LEU A 61 -1.67 26.82 -13.48
CA LEU A 61 -2.62 26.02 -12.71
C LEU A 61 -3.20 26.79 -11.52
N GLY A 62 -2.39 27.60 -10.84
CA GLY A 62 -2.85 28.42 -9.70
C GLY A 62 -3.83 29.53 -10.07
N ALA A 63 -3.95 29.88 -11.36
CA ALA A 63 -4.93 30.85 -11.86
C ALA A 63 -6.22 30.18 -12.36
N CYS A 64 -6.24 28.85 -12.49
CA CYS A 64 -7.43 28.11 -12.90
C CYS A 64 -8.46 28.06 -11.76
N GLY A 65 -9.74 28.19 -12.11
CA GLY A 65 -10.83 27.86 -11.19
C GLY A 65 -10.87 26.35 -10.90
N PRO A 66 -11.54 25.92 -9.80
CA PRO A 66 -11.56 24.52 -9.39
C PRO A 66 -12.08 23.58 -10.49
N ALA A 67 -13.23 23.89 -11.10
CA ALA A 67 -13.81 23.06 -12.18
C ALA A 67 -12.90 22.94 -13.41
N GLN A 68 -12.09 23.97 -13.69
CA GLN A 68 -11.13 23.95 -14.80
C GLN A 68 -9.93 23.07 -14.45
N ALA A 69 -9.41 23.19 -13.23
CA ALA A 69 -8.32 22.33 -12.75
C ALA A 69 -8.73 20.85 -12.74
N GLU A 70 -9.97 20.55 -12.31
CA GLU A 70 -10.51 19.19 -12.34
C GLU A 70 -10.60 18.64 -13.77
N SER A 71 -11.13 19.43 -14.71
CA SER A 71 -11.24 19.03 -16.12
C SER A 71 -9.87 18.80 -16.77
N LEU A 72 -8.88 19.64 -16.42
CA LEU A 72 -7.51 19.50 -16.90
C LEU A 72 -6.83 18.26 -16.29
N ALA A 73 -7.08 17.97 -15.01
CA ALA A 73 -6.57 16.78 -14.36
C ALA A 73 -7.08 15.50 -15.03
N ASP A 74 -8.38 15.42 -15.30
CA ASP A 74 -8.95 14.25 -16.00
C ASP A 74 -8.40 14.13 -17.44
N ALA A 75 -8.35 15.22 -18.20
CA ALA A 75 -7.78 15.20 -19.55
C ALA A 75 -6.30 14.79 -19.58
N LEU A 76 -5.50 15.27 -18.62
CA LEU A 76 -4.09 14.92 -18.49
C LEU A 76 -3.91 13.43 -18.16
N LEU A 77 -4.73 12.88 -17.26
CA LEU A 77 -4.70 11.46 -16.92
C LEU A 77 -5.06 10.59 -18.12
N ASP A 78 -6.02 11.02 -18.93
CA ASP A 78 -6.38 10.31 -20.16
C ASP A 78 -5.23 10.37 -21.19
N GLU A 79 -4.58 11.52 -21.35
CA GLU A 79 -3.38 11.67 -22.21
C GLU A 79 -2.22 10.79 -21.73
N TRP A 80 -2.05 10.64 -20.42
CA TRP A 80 -1.03 9.77 -19.82
C TRP A 80 -1.44 8.29 -19.79
N GLY A 81 -2.57 7.92 -20.39
CA GLY A 81 -3.02 6.53 -20.49
C GLY A 81 -3.47 5.95 -19.15
N MET A 82 -4.03 6.78 -18.27
CA MET A 82 -4.60 6.39 -16.98
C MET A 82 -6.12 6.58 -16.98
N PRO A 83 -6.87 5.79 -17.79
CA PRO A 83 -8.33 5.88 -17.81
C PRO A 83 -8.92 5.49 -16.45
N VAL A 84 -10.20 5.80 -16.26
CA VAL A 84 -10.94 5.35 -15.07
C VAL A 84 -11.06 3.81 -15.10
N PRO A 85 -10.62 3.09 -14.05
CA PRO A 85 -10.73 1.63 -14.00
C PRO A 85 -12.20 1.17 -14.00
N PRO A 86 -12.49 -0.04 -14.49
CA PRO A 86 -13.84 -0.59 -14.43
C PRO A 86 -14.29 -0.78 -12.97
N LEU A 87 -15.60 -0.70 -12.71
CA LEU A 87 -16.18 -0.83 -11.36
C LEU A 87 -15.71 -2.10 -10.62
N ALA A 88 -15.57 -3.22 -11.35
CA ALA A 88 -15.12 -4.49 -10.78
C ALA A 88 -13.72 -4.41 -10.13
N ALA A 89 -12.88 -3.47 -10.57
CA ALA A 89 -11.54 -3.29 -10.03
C ALA A 89 -11.54 -2.71 -8.60
N PHE A 90 -12.67 -2.20 -8.09
CA PHE A 90 -12.82 -1.63 -6.73
C PHE A 90 -13.35 -2.65 -5.69
N ASN A 91 -13.61 -3.89 -6.12
CA ASN A 91 -14.11 -4.93 -5.22
C ASN A 91 -13.02 -5.52 -4.32
N ALA A 92 -11.77 -5.51 -4.78
CA ALA A 92 -10.67 -6.17 -4.11
C ALA A 92 -10.34 -5.48 -2.75
N PRO A 93 -10.00 -6.22 -1.68
CA PRO A 93 -9.80 -5.65 -0.34
C PRO A 93 -8.78 -4.52 -0.27
N GLU A 94 -7.65 -4.66 -0.97
CA GLU A 94 -6.55 -3.69 -1.02
C GLU A 94 -6.96 -2.32 -1.57
N THR A 95 -8.09 -2.26 -2.30
CA THR A 95 -8.62 -1.00 -2.84
C THR A 95 -9.20 -0.10 -1.75
N ALA A 96 -9.29 -0.58 -0.50
CA ALA A 96 -9.50 0.27 0.68
C ALA A 96 -8.46 1.41 0.78
N LEU A 97 -7.25 1.22 0.25
CA LEU A 97 -6.25 2.29 0.13
C LEU A 97 -6.73 3.46 -0.75
N ALA A 98 -7.74 3.28 -1.60
CA ALA A 98 -8.35 4.37 -2.36
C ALA A 98 -9.08 5.39 -1.48
N LEU A 99 -9.48 5.02 -0.27
CA LEU A 99 -10.15 5.91 0.69
C LEU A 99 -9.20 6.94 1.31
N LEU A 100 -7.92 6.59 1.40
CA LEU A 100 -6.90 7.44 2.03
C LEU A 100 -6.50 8.62 1.15
N PRO A 101 -6.12 9.77 1.73
CA PRO A 101 -5.34 10.78 1.05
C PRO A 101 -4.04 10.21 0.47
N ALA A 102 -3.52 10.87 -0.56
CA ALA A 102 -2.30 10.41 -1.24
C ALA A 102 -1.11 10.25 -0.27
N HIS A 103 -0.91 11.20 0.64
CA HIS A 103 0.20 11.14 1.62
C HIS A 103 0.07 9.95 2.58
N ASP A 104 -1.13 9.62 3.02
CA ASP A 104 -1.40 8.46 3.88
C ASP A 104 -1.20 7.14 3.12
N CYS A 105 -1.57 7.07 1.83
CA CYS A 105 -1.19 5.94 0.98
C CYS A 105 0.33 5.75 0.94
N LEU A 106 1.10 6.84 0.77
CA LEU A 106 2.57 6.75 0.77
C LEU A 106 3.11 6.24 2.10
N THR A 107 2.53 6.65 3.23
CA THR A 107 2.84 6.10 4.55
C THR A 107 2.64 4.59 4.60
N VAL A 108 1.52 4.08 4.08
CA VAL A 108 1.25 2.64 4.02
C VAL A 108 2.24 1.90 3.13
N PHE A 109 2.62 2.49 1.98
CA PHE A 109 3.65 1.90 1.13
C PHE A 109 5.01 1.84 1.82
N ARG A 110 5.45 2.93 2.46
CA ARG A 110 6.69 2.94 3.24
C ARG A 110 6.68 1.89 4.34
N LEU A 111 5.56 1.75 5.05
CA LEU A 111 5.38 0.71 6.06
C LEU A 111 5.55 -0.69 5.44
N ARG A 112 4.92 -0.96 4.29
CA ARG A 112 5.05 -2.25 3.59
C ARG A 112 6.50 -2.58 3.22
N ALA A 113 7.27 -1.60 2.77
CA ALA A 113 8.70 -1.76 2.50
C ALA A 113 9.50 -2.08 3.77
N LEU A 114 9.21 -1.38 4.88
CA LEU A 114 9.89 -1.58 6.15
C LEU A 114 9.58 -2.93 6.80
N VAL A 115 8.39 -3.50 6.56
CA VAL A 115 8.02 -4.85 7.05
C VAL A 115 8.94 -5.94 6.48
N GLU A 116 9.41 -5.83 5.22
CA GLU A 116 10.43 -6.76 4.66
C GLU A 116 11.77 -6.67 5.40
N GLN A 117 12.05 -5.52 6.02
CA GLN A 117 13.30 -5.23 6.71
C GLN A 117 13.14 -5.28 8.24
N ALA A 118 12.06 -5.90 8.77
CA ALA A 118 11.73 -5.86 10.18
C ALA A 118 12.85 -6.40 11.11
N GLU A 119 13.61 -7.41 10.68
CA GLU A 119 14.75 -7.93 11.47
C GLU A 119 15.93 -6.95 11.50
N PRO A 120 16.50 -6.48 10.36
CA PRO A 120 17.49 -5.41 10.34
C PRO A 120 17.06 -4.15 11.10
N LEU A 121 15.78 -3.78 10.99
CA LEU A 121 15.24 -2.59 11.63
C LEU A 121 15.38 -2.66 13.15
N ARG A 122 15.15 -3.82 13.78
CA ARG A 122 15.28 -3.97 15.25
C ARG A 122 16.66 -3.63 15.77
N ALA A 123 17.71 -3.97 15.02
CA ALA A 123 19.09 -3.66 15.37
C ALA A 123 19.49 -2.22 15.02
N TRP A 124 18.73 -1.55 14.16
CA TRP A 124 19.04 -0.23 13.62
C TRP A 124 18.58 0.92 14.52
N ILE A 125 17.64 0.71 15.43
CA ILE A 125 16.89 1.81 16.06
C ILE A 125 17.65 2.47 17.24
N ASP A 126 18.09 3.70 17.02
CA ASP A 126 18.41 4.69 18.05
C ASP A 126 17.37 5.83 18.05
N ARG A 127 17.52 6.82 18.94
CA ARG A 127 16.57 7.95 19.05
C ARG A 127 16.43 8.75 17.75
N PRO A 128 17.51 9.23 17.10
CA PRO A 128 17.42 9.90 15.80
C PRO A 128 16.73 9.07 14.71
N ARG A 129 16.98 7.76 14.68
CA ARG A 129 16.38 6.86 13.69
C ARG A 129 14.90 6.57 13.98
N ARG A 130 14.46 6.59 15.25
CA ARG A 130 13.02 6.59 15.59
C ARG A 130 12.32 7.83 15.07
N GLU A 131 12.92 9.00 15.24
CA GLU A 131 12.36 10.26 14.71
C GLU A 131 12.26 10.21 13.19
N LYS A 132 13.29 9.69 12.51
CA LYS A 132 13.27 9.43 11.05
C LYS A 132 12.14 8.47 10.64
N LEU A 133 11.95 7.36 11.36
CA LEU A 133 10.85 6.42 11.12
C LEU A 133 9.48 7.06 11.35
N THR A 134 9.32 7.83 12.43
CA THR A 134 8.08 8.56 12.71
C THR A 134 7.79 9.58 11.60
N GLY A 135 8.81 10.24 11.04
CA GLY A 135 8.64 11.12 9.89
C GLY A 135 8.17 10.40 8.62
N TRP A 136 8.46 9.10 8.47
CA TRP A 136 8.06 8.33 7.29
C TRP A 136 6.70 7.67 7.39
N ILE A 137 6.37 7.12 8.57
CA ILE A 137 5.17 6.27 8.75
C ILE A 137 4.27 6.68 9.91
N GLY A 138 4.59 7.79 10.58
CA GLY A 138 3.86 8.28 11.74
C GLY A 138 4.04 7.41 12.99
N ALA A 139 3.58 7.91 14.14
CA ALA A 139 3.72 7.21 15.42
C ALA A 139 2.96 5.87 15.45
N ARG A 140 1.75 5.83 14.88
CA ARG A 140 0.93 4.61 14.78
C ARG A 140 1.59 3.54 13.91
N GLY A 141 2.15 3.93 12.77
CA GLY A 141 2.91 3.03 11.90
C GLY A 141 4.15 2.47 12.58
N VAL A 142 4.91 3.30 13.31
CA VAL A 142 6.07 2.85 14.10
C VAL A 142 5.65 1.83 15.17
N ASN A 143 4.57 2.10 15.90
CA ASN A 143 4.06 1.19 16.93
C ASN A 143 3.64 -0.15 16.32
N LEU A 144 2.90 -0.12 15.21
CA LEU A 144 2.47 -1.31 14.49
C LEU A 144 3.67 -2.14 13.99
N LEU A 145 4.68 -1.48 13.42
CA LEU A 145 5.89 -2.12 12.91
C LEU A 145 6.67 -2.84 14.01
N PHE A 146 6.78 -2.25 15.21
CA PHE A 146 7.48 -2.89 16.33
C PHE A 146 6.67 -3.96 17.04
N ALA A 147 5.37 -3.73 17.23
CA ALA A 147 4.50 -4.70 17.88
C ALA A 147 4.29 -5.95 17.00
N ARG A 148 4.01 -5.74 15.70
CA ARG A 148 3.49 -6.78 14.81
C ARG A 148 4.30 -6.99 13.53
N GLY A 149 5.45 -6.34 13.35
CA GLY A 149 6.21 -6.41 12.09
C GLY A 149 6.56 -7.84 11.62
N ARG A 150 6.77 -8.79 12.55
CA ARG A 150 6.96 -10.21 12.20
C ARG A 150 5.67 -10.88 11.71
N GLU A 151 4.56 -10.62 12.37
CA GLU A 151 3.24 -11.14 11.99
C GLU A 151 2.82 -10.57 10.62
N LEU A 152 3.04 -9.26 10.42
CA LEU A 152 2.74 -8.58 9.16
C LEU A 152 3.61 -9.07 8.00
N ALA A 153 4.84 -9.50 8.26
CA ALA A 153 5.69 -10.12 7.23
C ALA A 153 5.25 -11.56 6.88
N GLY A 154 4.40 -12.17 7.72
CA GLY A 154 4.02 -13.59 7.61
C GLY A 154 5.20 -14.54 7.79
N ASP A 155 4.99 -15.82 7.46
CA ASP A 155 6.04 -16.84 7.35
C ASP A 155 6.93 -16.63 6.11
N ALA A 156 7.32 -15.39 5.80
CA ALA A 156 8.26 -15.08 4.71
C ALA A 156 9.69 -15.60 4.99
N ARG A 157 9.93 -16.25 6.14
CA ARG A 157 11.21 -16.83 6.56
C ARG A 157 11.82 -17.89 5.60
N PRO A 158 11.11 -18.63 4.72
CA PRO A 158 11.75 -19.46 3.70
C PRO A 158 12.13 -18.68 2.42
N LEU A 159 11.67 -17.44 2.22
CA LEU A 159 11.98 -16.67 1.00
C LEU A 159 13.29 -15.89 1.11
N ALA A 160 13.65 -15.40 2.31
CA ALA A 160 14.95 -14.76 2.53
C ALA A 160 16.14 -15.70 2.24
N THR A 161 15.98 -17.01 2.49
CA THR A 161 17.02 -18.03 2.24
C THR A 161 17.05 -18.55 0.79
N ARG A 162 15.95 -18.44 0.03
CA ARG A 162 15.90 -18.84 -1.40
C ARG A 162 16.12 -17.68 -2.37
N ALA A 163 15.92 -16.44 -1.94
CA ALA A 163 16.01 -15.26 -2.77
C ALA A 163 17.35 -14.50 -2.62
N CYS A 164 18.44 -15.14 -2.21
CA CYS A 164 19.77 -14.49 -2.11
C CYS A 164 20.26 -13.84 -3.43
N HIS A 165 19.60 -14.08 -4.57
CA HIS A 165 19.87 -13.37 -5.83
C HIS A 165 18.79 -12.36 -6.27
N ALA A 166 17.55 -12.44 -5.79
CA ALA A 166 16.48 -11.50 -6.15
C ALA A 166 16.16 -10.49 -5.03
N ALA A 167 16.36 -10.87 -3.77
CA ALA A 167 16.14 -10.01 -2.60
C ALA A 167 17.19 -8.90 -2.46
N SER A 168 18.43 -9.09 -2.94
CA SER A 168 19.44 -8.03 -2.97
C SER A 168 19.06 -6.84 -3.85
N VAL A 169 18.15 -7.02 -4.81
CA VAL A 169 17.67 -5.93 -5.70
C VAL A 169 16.60 -5.06 -5.03
N MET A 170 15.94 -5.57 -3.98
CA MET A 170 14.81 -4.91 -3.31
C MET A 170 15.13 -4.43 -1.89
N GLN A 171 16.39 -4.48 -1.46
CA GLN A 171 16.80 -3.96 -0.16
C GLN A 171 17.42 -2.58 -0.33
N VAL A 172 16.77 -1.57 0.24
CA VAL A 172 17.34 -0.22 0.37
C VAL A 172 18.04 -0.15 1.74
N PRO A 173 19.36 0.09 1.82
CA PRO A 173 20.05 0.22 3.10
C PRO A 173 19.40 1.31 3.96
N LEU A 174 18.97 0.99 5.18
CA LEU A 174 18.15 1.89 6.02
C LEU A 174 18.82 3.25 6.29
N ASP A 175 20.15 3.29 6.41
CA ASP A 175 20.90 4.54 6.60
C ASP A 175 20.81 5.46 5.36
N ALA A 176 20.83 4.88 4.15
CA ALA A 176 20.73 5.59 2.88
C ALA A 176 19.28 5.72 2.37
N ALA A 177 18.33 5.02 3.00
CA ALA A 177 16.93 5.03 2.59
C ALA A 177 16.36 6.44 2.74
N ASP A 178 15.71 6.87 1.66
CA ASP A 178 14.82 8.03 1.64
C ASP A 178 13.35 7.55 1.66
N GLY A 179 12.44 8.45 2.02
CA GLY A 179 11.03 8.13 2.15
C GLY A 179 10.36 7.76 0.81
N ASP A 180 10.87 8.24 -0.31
CA ASP A 180 10.26 8.06 -1.63
C ASP A 180 10.67 6.74 -2.26
N ALA A 181 11.91 6.31 -2.05
CA ALA A 181 12.44 4.99 -2.37
C ALA A 181 11.69 3.92 -1.57
N LEU A 182 11.42 4.16 -0.28
CA LEU A 182 10.58 3.27 0.54
C LEU A 182 9.14 3.22 0.04
N ALA A 183 8.54 4.36 -0.32
CA ALA A 183 7.19 4.39 -0.88
C ALA A 183 7.12 3.63 -2.22
N TRP A 184 8.10 3.83 -3.10
CA TRP A 184 8.17 3.14 -4.38
C TRP A 184 8.29 1.63 -4.22
N LEU A 185 9.23 1.18 -3.37
CA LEU A 185 9.41 -0.23 -3.06
C LEU A 185 8.12 -0.83 -2.49
N GLY A 186 7.48 -0.14 -1.55
CA GLY A 186 6.21 -0.55 -0.96
C GLY A 186 5.09 -0.70 -1.98
N PHE A 187 4.92 0.29 -2.86
CA PHE A 187 3.97 0.26 -3.96
C PHE A 187 4.18 -0.97 -4.85
N ARG A 188 5.43 -1.29 -5.19
CA ARG A 188 5.78 -2.48 -5.98
C ARG A 188 5.50 -3.79 -5.24
N LEU A 189 5.78 -3.85 -3.94
CA LEU A 189 5.48 -5.01 -3.10
C LEU A 189 3.97 -5.27 -3.01
N PHE A 190 3.16 -4.22 -2.85
CA PHE A 190 1.71 -4.30 -2.94
C PHE A 190 1.25 -4.83 -4.31
N GLY A 191 1.78 -4.26 -5.40
CA GLY A 191 1.46 -4.72 -6.75
C GLY A 191 1.79 -6.21 -6.98
N ARG A 192 2.88 -6.70 -6.39
CA ARG A 192 3.26 -8.12 -6.42
C ARG A 192 2.32 -8.98 -5.58
N ASP A 193 2.11 -8.62 -4.32
CA ASP A 193 1.38 -9.44 -3.35
C ASP A 193 -0.13 -9.49 -3.65
N CYS A 194 -0.69 -8.38 -4.16
CA CYS A 194 -2.11 -8.25 -4.51
C CYS A 194 -2.38 -8.44 -6.00
N ARG A 195 -1.35 -8.71 -6.82
CA ARG A 195 -1.46 -8.90 -8.28
C ARG A 195 -2.22 -7.77 -8.98
N TRP A 196 -1.84 -6.53 -8.69
CA TRP A 196 -2.53 -5.36 -9.24
C TRP A 196 -2.51 -5.35 -10.76
N ALA A 197 -3.67 -5.02 -11.34
CA ALA A 197 -3.75 -4.64 -12.74
C ALA A 197 -2.91 -3.36 -12.97
N PRO A 198 -2.18 -3.24 -14.10
CA PRO A 198 -1.37 -2.06 -14.40
C PRO A 198 -2.14 -0.73 -14.42
N ASP A 199 -3.44 -0.81 -14.71
CA ASP A 199 -4.43 0.27 -14.82
C ASP A 199 -5.48 0.22 -13.69
N GLY A 200 -5.19 -0.47 -12.59
CA GLY A 200 -6.11 -0.56 -11.44
C GLY A 200 -6.26 0.74 -10.64
N PRO A 201 -7.16 0.78 -9.63
CA PRO A 201 -7.47 1.98 -8.85
C PRO A 201 -6.27 2.66 -8.17
N LEU A 202 -5.24 1.90 -7.84
CA LEU A 202 -4.04 2.39 -7.17
C LEU A 202 -2.92 2.76 -8.16
N ALA A 203 -3.08 2.48 -9.45
CA ALA A 203 -2.08 2.81 -10.48
C ALA A 203 -1.72 4.30 -10.51
N ILE A 204 -2.70 5.17 -10.27
CA ILE A 204 -2.54 6.62 -10.23
C ILE A 204 -1.60 7.09 -9.12
N MET A 205 -1.43 6.29 -8.06
CA MET A 205 -0.55 6.65 -6.93
C MET A 205 0.92 6.73 -7.32
N ARG A 206 1.33 6.17 -8.47
CA ARG A 206 2.69 6.34 -9.00
C ARG A 206 3.05 7.82 -9.17
N LEU A 207 2.06 8.66 -9.50
CA LEU A 207 2.24 10.10 -9.72
C LEU A 207 2.56 10.86 -8.43
N ALA A 208 2.34 10.25 -7.25
CA ALA A 208 2.67 10.84 -5.95
C ALA A 208 4.14 10.61 -5.55
N MET A 209 4.91 9.89 -6.36
CA MET A 209 6.31 9.55 -6.12
C MET A 209 7.20 10.15 -7.22
N PRO A 210 8.53 10.25 -7.03
CA PRO A 210 9.44 10.68 -8.07
C PRO A 210 9.37 9.79 -9.32
N VAL A 211 9.58 10.38 -10.50
CA VAL A 211 9.78 9.64 -11.75
C VAL A 211 11.01 8.74 -11.59
N ARG A 212 10.91 7.46 -11.98
CA ARG A 212 12.05 6.56 -11.97
C ARG A 212 12.24 5.84 -13.29
N ASP A 213 13.49 5.74 -13.72
CA ASP A 213 13.87 5.05 -14.96
C ASP A 213 13.58 3.54 -14.90
N ASP A 214 13.50 2.96 -13.69
CA ASP A 214 13.15 1.55 -13.48
C ASP A 214 11.66 1.23 -13.56
N GLU A 215 10.79 2.21 -13.89
CA GLU A 215 9.35 2.00 -14.10
C GLU A 215 9.07 0.81 -15.04
N ARG A 216 9.94 0.59 -16.04
CA ARG A 216 9.87 -0.54 -16.99
C ARG A 216 10.88 -1.67 -16.73
N ALA A 217 11.88 -1.46 -15.88
CA ALA A 217 13.12 -2.26 -15.89
C ALA A 217 13.13 -3.46 -14.92
N LEU A 218 12.18 -3.56 -14.01
CA LEU A 218 12.02 -4.79 -13.23
C LEU A 218 11.38 -5.86 -14.12
N PRO A 219 11.96 -7.07 -14.19
CA PRO A 219 11.37 -8.15 -14.98
C PRO A 219 9.91 -8.35 -14.52
N PRO A 220 8.99 -8.71 -15.44
CA PRO A 220 7.69 -9.21 -15.02
C PRO A 220 7.97 -10.26 -13.95
N PRO A 221 7.19 -10.34 -12.85
CA PRO A 221 7.35 -11.42 -11.91
C PRO A 221 7.28 -12.68 -12.76
N SER A 222 8.42 -13.36 -12.94
CA SER A 222 8.41 -14.67 -13.56
C SER A 222 7.39 -15.43 -12.73
N PRO A 223 6.34 -16.00 -13.34
CA PRO A 223 5.34 -16.69 -12.55
C PRO A 223 6.14 -17.69 -11.72
N PRO A 224 6.04 -17.67 -10.37
CA PRO A 224 6.67 -18.72 -9.61
C PRO A 224 6.10 -20.01 -10.22
N LEU A 225 7.00 -20.86 -10.72
CA LEU A 225 6.69 -22.21 -11.20
C LEU A 225 5.61 -22.76 -10.28
N SER A 226 4.39 -22.85 -10.81
CA SER A 226 3.16 -23.36 -10.19
C SER A 226 3.26 -23.59 -8.69
N LEU A 227 3.35 -22.52 -7.90
CA LEU A 227 3.11 -22.63 -6.46
C LEU A 227 1.60 -22.39 -6.26
N PRO A 228 0.87 -23.32 -5.64
CA PRO A 228 -0.50 -23.05 -5.25
C PRO A 228 -0.52 -21.77 -4.41
N PRO A 229 -1.62 -20.99 -4.43
CA PRO A 229 -1.77 -19.87 -3.51
C PRO A 229 -1.45 -20.42 -2.11
N SER A 230 -0.36 -19.93 -1.52
CA SER A 230 -0.10 -20.24 -0.13
C SER A 230 -1.31 -19.70 0.61
N GLU A 231 -2.02 -20.56 1.32
CA GLU A 231 -3.18 -20.22 2.16
C GLU A 231 -2.80 -19.26 3.31
N GLY A 232 -1.55 -18.79 3.36
CA GLY A 232 -1.08 -17.75 4.25
C GLY A 232 -1.55 -16.35 3.84
N SER A 233 -1.80 -15.51 4.86
CA SER A 233 -2.16 -14.12 4.68
C SER A 233 -1.11 -13.35 3.89
N SER A 234 -1.52 -12.64 2.84
CA SER A 234 -0.66 -11.71 2.10
C SER A 234 -0.13 -10.64 3.07
N PRO A 235 1.19 -10.38 3.14
CA PRO A 235 1.75 -9.31 3.99
C PRO A 235 1.10 -7.95 3.73
N SER A 236 0.83 -7.67 2.46
CA SER A 236 0.14 -6.46 2.02
C SER A 236 -1.31 -6.40 2.52
N LEU A 237 -2.07 -7.50 2.42
CA LEU A 237 -3.44 -7.56 2.95
C LEU A 237 -3.48 -7.52 4.48
N SER A 238 -2.45 -8.05 5.14
CA SER A 238 -2.28 -7.95 6.60
C SER A 238 -2.07 -6.52 7.05
N ILE A 239 -1.41 -5.67 6.26
CA ILE A 239 -1.32 -4.23 6.54
C ILE A 239 -2.67 -3.54 6.24
N VAL A 240 -3.35 -3.93 5.16
CA VAL A 240 -4.67 -3.36 4.81
C VAL A 240 -5.70 -3.62 5.90
N SER A 241 -5.67 -4.76 6.59
CA SER A 241 -6.57 -5.04 7.70
C SER A 241 -6.31 -4.16 8.93
N GLN A 242 -5.14 -3.53 9.04
CA GLN A 242 -4.77 -2.62 10.13
C GLN A 242 -5.07 -1.15 9.81
N LEU A 243 -5.64 -0.85 8.64
CA LEU A 243 -5.95 0.53 8.26
C LEU A 243 -6.88 1.26 9.25
N PRO A 244 -7.91 0.62 9.85
CA PRO A 244 -8.70 1.24 10.91
C PRO A 244 -7.91 1.68 12.14
N ASP A 245 -6.86 0.93 12.50
CA ASP A 245 -6.02 1.27 13.64
C ASP A 245 -4.96 2.33 13.28
N LEU A 246 -4.46 2.30 12.05
CA LEU A 246 -3.51 3.28 11.53
C LEU A 246 -4.17 4.65 11.33
N PHE A 247 -5.38 4.67 10.80
CA PHE A 247 -6.12 5.89 10.49
C PHE A 247 -7.61 5.79 10.90
N PRO A 248 -7.90 5.77 12.22
CA PRO A 248 -9.25 5.75 12.80
C PRO A 248 -10.14 6.93 12.40
N GLU A 249 -9.57 8.02 11.92
CA GLU A 249 -10.31 9.18 11.44
C GLU A 249 -11.05 8.96 10.11
N TRP A 250 -10.78 7.86 9.40
CA TRP A 250 -11.44 7.55 8.13
C TRP A 250 -12.61 6.57 8.28
N PRO A 251 -13.64 6.69 7.43
CA PRO A 251 -14.73 5.73 7.39
C PRO A 251 -14.30 4.44 6.65
N TRP A 252 -14.37 3.29 7.35
CA TRP A 252 -14.01 1.95 6.86
C TRP A 252 -15.23 1.06 6.60
#